data_AF-A0A9D7F4I4-F1
#
_entry.id   AF-A0A9D7F4I4-F1
#
_cell.length_a   1.000
_cell.length_b   1.000
_cell.length_c   1.000
_cell.angle_alpha   90.00
_cell.angle_beta   90.00
_cell.angle_gamma   90.00
#
_symmetry.space_group_name_H-M   'P 1'
#
loop_
_entity.id
_entity.type
_entity.pdbx_description
1 polymer ?
#
loop_
_entity_poly.entity_id
_entity_poly.type
_entity_poly.pdbx_seq_one_letter_code
_entity_poly.pdbx_strand_id
1 'polypeptide(L)'
;MPITPFHFGPGAVIHTLAPKQVSFLAFCAANVLIDIEPLYYLLTHQERLHRFFHTYVGASLVALATFALFLGCRWFARQFWLPNPFQWQSLGLLAVAFGAAAGTFSHIVLDSVMHSDITPFSPFSDANPLFRLSSLPALHWFCLGSGAMALLILGIRQFVVSRNAR
;
A
#
# COMPACT_ATOMS: atom_id res chain seq x y z
N MET A 1 -7.86 -5.87 12.05
CA MET A 1 -6.53 -5.78 12.70
C MET A 1 -5.94 -4.46 12.26
N PRO A 2 -5.47 -3.58 13.15
CA PRO A 2 -5.28 -2.16 12.84
C PRO A 2 -4.01 -1.84 12.05
N ILE A 3 -3.30 -2.84 11.51
CA ILE A 3 -1.98 -2.61 10.88
C ILE A 3 -1.81 -3.50 9.64
N THR A 4 -1.16 -2.91 8.63
CA THR A 4 -1.02 -3.27 7.21
C THR A 4 -0.15 -4.42 6.70
N PRO A 5 0.54 -5.31 7.47
CA PRO A 5 1.46 -6.27 6.84
C PRO A 5 0.81 -7.15 5.78
N PHE A 6 -0.47 -7.50 5.96
CA PHE A 6 -1.21 -8.32 4.99
C PHE A 6 -1.40 -7.62 3.64
N HIS A 7 -1.67 -6.32 3.63
CA HIS A 7 -1.92 -5.54 2.42
C HIS A 7 -0.70 -5.46 1.48
N PHE A 8 0.51 -5.72 1.99
CA PHE A 8 1.72 -5.76 1.16
C PHE A 8 1.74 -6.96 0.21
N GLY A 9 1.02 -8.05 0.49
CA GLY A 9 0.99 -9.23 -0.36
C GLY A 9 0.52 -8.92 -1.79
N PRO A 10 -0.68 -8.36 -1.98
CA PRO A 10 -1.16 -7.92 -3.29
C PRO A 10 -0.23 -6.91 -3.97
N GLY A 11 0.32 -5.96 -3.21
CA GLY A 11 1.30 -4.99 -3.72
C GLY A 11 2.58 -5.65 -4.24
N ALA A 12 3.06 -6.69 -3.57
CA ALA A 12 4.24 -7.44 -3.97
C ALA A 12 3.98 -8.13 -5.32
N VAL A 13 2.81 -8.74 -5.52
CA VAL A 13 2.45 -9.34 -6.82
C VAL A 13 2.42 -8.28 -7.92
N ILE A 14 1.74 -7.15 -7.69
CA ILE A 14 1.66 -6.05 -8.66
C ILE A 14 3.07 -5.58 -9.06
N HIS A 15 3.96 -5.39 -8.07
CA HIS A 15 5.34 -5.01 -8.35
C HIS A 15 6.09 -6.09 -9.15
N THR A 16 5.92 -7.37 -8.83
CA THR A 16 6.59 -8.42 -9.61
C THR A 16 6.12 -8.46 -11.06
N LEU A 17 4.85 -8.17 -11.33
CA LEU A 17 4.32 -8.13 -12.69
C LEU A 17 4.77 -6.88 -13.46
N ALA A 18 4.89 -5.74 -12.78
CA ALA A 18 5.21 -4.45 -13.38
C ALA A 18 6.32 -3.69 -12.60
N PRO A 19 7.55 -4.25 -12.49
CA PRO A 19 8.57 -3.76 -11.56
C PRO A 19 9.14 -2.39 -11.94
N LYS A 20 9.00 -1.98 -13.20
CA LYS A 20 9.43 -0.65 -13.69
C LYS A 20 8.31 0.40 -13.57
N GLN A 21 7.06 -0.04 -13.46
CA GLN A 21 5.88 0.80 -13.52
C GLN A 21 5.25 1.02 -12.15
N VAL A 22 5.47 0.14 -11.17
CA VAL A 22 4.88 0.26 -9.83
C VAL A 22 5.98 0.11 -8.79
N SER A 23 6.22 1.17 -8.02
CA SER A 23 7.17 1.15 -6.91
C SER A 23 6.56 0.43 -5.71
N PHE A 24 7.14 -0.71 -5.33
CA PHE A 24 6.74 -1.43 -4.12
C PHE A 24 7.00 -0.60 -2.84
N LEU A 25 8.09 0.17 -2.81
CA LEU A 25 8.38 1.05 -1.67
C LEU A 25 7.32 2.13 -1.50
N ALA A 26 6.88 2.77 -2.59
CA ALA A 26 5.80 3.75 -2.54
C ALA A 26 4.46 3.11 -2.17
N PHE A 27 4.19 1.89 -2.65
CA PHE A 27 3.01 1.10 -2.26
C PHE A 27 2.98 0.83 -0.75
N CYS A 28 4.09 0.36 -0.18
CA CYS A 28 4.21 0.11 1.25
C CYS A 28 4.10 1.41 2.05
N ALA A 29 4.77 2.48 1.62
CA ALA A 29 4.70 3.78 2.29
C ALA A 29 3.27 4.33 2.33
N ALA A 30 2.51 4.21 1.23
CA ALA A 30 1.11 4.62 1.17
C ALA A 30 0.21 3.85 2.15
N ASN A 31 0.42 2.53 2.26
CA ASN A 31 -0.30 1.67 3.21
C ASN A 31 0.03 2.04 4.67
N VAL A 32 1.30 2.30 4.97
CA VAL A 32 1.69 2.76 6.32
C VAL A 32 1.10 4.14 6.61
N LEU A 33 1.10 5.05 5.63
CA LEU A 33 0.64 6.42 5.81
C LEU A 33 -0.87 6.50 6.07
N ILE A 34 -1.68 5.71 5.37
CA ILE A 34 -3.14 5.69 5.57
C ILE A 34 -3.51 5.12 6.95
N ASP A 35 -2.76 4.10 7.43
CA ASP A 35 -2.93 3.49 8.76
C ASP A 35 -2.65 4.41 9.95
N ILE A 36 -2.02 5.57 9.72
CA ILE A 36 -1.81 6.55 10.81
C ILE A 36 -3.15 6.99 11.40
N GLU A 37 -4.21 7.09 10.58
CA GLU A 37 -5.55 7.45 11.04
C GLU A 37 -6.12 6.46 12.08
N PRO A 38 -6.34 5.17 11.74
CA PRO A 38 -6.87 4.21 12.69
C PRO A 38 -5.92 3.98 13.87
N LEU A 39 -4.60 4.05 13.66
CA LEU A 39 -3.64 3.96 14.78
C LEU A 39 -3.83 5.10 15.77
N TYR A 40 -3.96 6.34 15.30
CA TYR A 40 -4.20 7.50 16.17
C TYR A 40 -5.51 7.34 16.96
N TYR A 41 -6.59 6.93 16.30
CA TYR A 41 -7.89 6.76 16.96
C TYR A 41 -7.94 5.56 17.91
N LEU A 42 -7.15 4.53 17.63
CA LEU A 42 -6.98 3.39 18.52
C LEU A 42 -6.23 3.81 19.80
N LEU A 43 -5.14 4.57 19.66
CA LEU A 43 -4.35 5.08 20.78
C LEU A 43 -5.12 6.11 21.63
N THR A 44 -6.12 6.76 21.05
CA THR A 44 -7.01 7.70 21.74
C THR A 44 -8.33 7.05 22.18
N HIS A 45 -8.43 5.72 22.14
CA HIS A 45 -9.57 4.94 22.61
C HIS A 45 -10.92 5.32 22.00
N GLN A 46 -10.94 5.70 20.72
CA GLN A 46 -12.18 6.02 20.02
C GLN A 46 -12.80 4.78 19.39
N GLU A 47 -14.13 4.74 19.33
CA GLU A 47 -14.87 3.59 18.77
C GLU A 47 -14.80 3.53 17.24
N ARG A 48 -14.83 4.70 16.58
CA ARG A 48 -14.69 4.81 15.12
C ARG A 48 -13.25 5.14 14.75
N LEU A 49 -12.57 4.17 14.15
CA LEU A 49 -11.14 4.24 13.82
C LEU A 49 -10.92 4.77 12.41
N HIS A 50 -11.75 4.34 11.45
CA HIS A 50 -11.59 4.70 10.05
C HIS A 50 -12.54 5.86 9.70
N ARG A 51 -11.97 6.98 9.25
CA ARG A 51 -12.71 8.22 9.05
C ARG A 51 -12.44 8.81 7.68
N PHE A 52 -11.77 9.96 7.62
CA PHE A 52 -11.64 10.74 6.40
C PHE A 52 -10.62 10.10 5.45
N PHE A 53 -9.47 9.64 5.96
CA PHE A 53 -8.44 9.07 5.11
C PHE A 53 -8.84 7.69 4.53
N HIS A 54 -9.78 6.99 5.17
CA HIS A 54 -10.41 5.77 4.66
C HIS A 54 -11.63 6.02 3.75
N THR A 55 -11.68 7.17 3.09
CA THR A 55 -12.59 7.46 1.97
C THR A 55 -11.81 7.52 0.65
N TYR A 56 -12.43 7.31 -0.51
CA TYR A 56 -11.71 7.44 -1.79
C TYR A 56 -11.15 8.85 -2.02
N VAL A 57 -11.82 9.88 -1.50
CA VAL A 57 -11.33 11.27 -1.52
C VAL A 57 -10.08 11.40 -0.63
N GLY A 58 -10.17 10.92 0.61
CA GLY A 58 -9.05 10.93 1.56
C GLY A 58 -7.86 10.10 1.09
N ALA A 59 -8.08 8.89 0.58
CA ALA A 59 -7.02 8.06 -0.01
C ALA A 59 -6.34 8.73 -1.19
N SER A 60 -7.07 9.47 -2.03
CA SER A 60 -6.46 10.23 -3.12
C SER A 60 -5.49 11.29 -2.56
N LEU A 61 -5.85 11.96 -1.46
CA LEU A 61 -4.94 12.88 -0.77
C LEU A 61 -3.74 12.16 -0.14
N VAL A 62 -3.93 10.97 0.45
CA VAL A 62 -2.83 10.17 0.99
C VAL A 62 -1.89 9.68 -0.13
N ALA A 63 -2.41 9.33 -1.30
CA ALA A 63 -1.61 8.96 -2.46
C ALA A 63 -0.74 10.14 -2.92
N LEU A 64 -1.34 11.34 -3.02
CA LEU A 64 -0.62 12.58 -3.33
C LEU A 64 0.41 12.94 -2.26
N ALA A 65 0.06 12.80 -0.97
CA ALA A 65 0.96 13.04 0.15
C ALA A 65 2.16 12.08 0.13
N THR A 66 1.92 10.79 -0.17
CA THR A 66 2.98 9.79 -0.34
C THR A 66 3.89 10.17 -1.51
N PHE A 67 3.32 10.56 -2.65
CA PHE A 67 4.12 11.01 -3.79
C PHE A 67 4.96 12.25 -3.45
N ALA A 68 4.35 13.25 -2.80
CA ALA A 68 5.03 14.47 -2.35
C ALA A 68 6.13 14.16 -1.32
N LEU A 69 5.91 13.20 -0.42
CA LEU A 69 6.92 12.73 0.54
C LEU A 69 8.17 12.21 -0.19
N PHE A 70 8.00 11.39 -1.22
CA PHE A 70 9.14 10.89 -2.01
C PHE A 70 9.87 12.03 -2.74
N LEU A 71 9.13 13.01 -3.29
CA LEU A 71 9.75 14.20 -3.90
C LEU A 71 10.54 15.02 -2.89
N GLY A 72 9.95 15.29 -1.71
CA GLY A 72 10.56 16.02 -0.62
C GLY A 72 11.82 15.34 -0.10
N CYS A 73 11.75 14.02 0.16
CA CYS A 73 12.90 13.22 0.58
C CYS A 73 14.02 13.25 -0.47
N ARG A 74 13.69 13.17 -1.78
CA ARG A 74 14.70 13.26 -2.84
C ARG A 74 15.34 14.63 -2.91
N TRP A 75 14.55 15.68 -2.80
CA TRP A 75 15.06 17.03 -2.77
C TRP A 75 16.00 17.22 -1.58
N PHE A 76 15.60 16.75 -0.40
CA PHE A 76 16.42 16.79 0.81
C PHE A 76 17.70 15.96 0.66
N ALA A 77 17.64 14.77 0.07
CA ALA A 77 18.80 13.91 -0.22
C ALA A 77 19.83 14.54 -1.19
N ARG A 78 19.42 15.54 -1.99
CA ARG A 78 20.36 16.31 -2.83
C ARG A 78 21.09 17.39 -2.06
N GLN A 79 20.50 17.89 -0.97
CA GLN A 79 21.09 18.93 -0.12
C GLN A 79 21.91 18.32 1.03
N PHE A 80 21.45 17.18 1.55
CA PHE A 80 22.03 16.48 2.68
C PHE A 80 22.18 15.00 2.35
N TRP A 81 23.26 14.39 2.84
CA TRP A 81 23.43 12.95 2.65
C TRP A 81 22.33 12.19 3.39
N LEU A 82 21.56 11.40 2.62
CA LEU A 82 20.61 10.43 3.15
C LEU A 82 21.00 9.01 2.69
N PRO A 83 20.93 8.00 3.58
CA PRO A 83 21.07 6.61 3.17
C PRO A 83 20.07 6.25 2.06
N ASN A 84 20.51 5.40 1.13
CA ASN A 84 19.70 4.96 -0.02
C ASN A 84 19.40 3.45 0.02
N PRO A 85 18.82 2.90 1.12
CA PRO A 85 18.43 1.50 1.15
C PRO A 85 17.37 1.24 0.08
N PHE A 86 17.42 0.06 -0.55
CA PHE A 86 16.48 -0.32 -1.61
C PHE A 86 16.41 0.65 -2.80
N GLN A 87 17.44 1.51 -2.96
CA GLN A 87 17.57 2.47 -4.05
C GLN A 87 16.35 3.41 -4.23
N TRP A 88 15.70 3.82 -3.14
CA TRP A 88 14.50 4.67 -3.19
C TRP A 88 14.72 6.01 -3.93
N GLN A 89 15.95 6.52 -3.92
CA GLN A 89 16.31 7.76 -4.61
C GLN A 89 16.26 7.65 -6.14
N SER A 90 16.41 6.45 -6.71
CA SER A 90 16.45 6.22 -8.18
C SER A 90 15.11 5.79 -8.79
N LEU A 91 14.04 5.59 -7.99
CA LEU A 91 12.74 5.15 -8.53
C LEU A 91 12.19 6.16 -9.56
N GLY A 92 11.54 5.69 -10.62
CA GLY A 92 10.86 6.58 -11.57
C GLY A 92 9.69 7.32 -10.90
N LEU A 93 9.45 8.59 -11.27
CA LEU A 93 8.35 9.37 -10.70
C LEU A 93 6.98 8.73 -10.96
N LEU A 94 6.75 8.26 -12.18
CA LEU A 94 5.52 7.52 -12.51
C LEU A 94 5.39 6.23 -11.70
N ALA A 95 6.51 5.53 -11.45
CA ALA A 95 6.49 4.33 -10.63
C ALA A 95 6.13 4.61 -9.16
N VAL A 96 6.61 5.72 -8.61
CA VAL A 96 6.21 6.19 -7.27
C VAL A 96 4.74 6.57 -7.26
N ALA A 97 4.26 7.33 -8.25
CA ALA A 97 2.86 7.74 -8.33
C ALA A 97 1.91 6.53 -8.42
N PHE A 98 2.18 5.59 -9.33
CA PHE A 98 1.38 4.37 -9.45
C PHE A 98 1.51 3.46 -8.23
N GLY A 99 2.69 3.38 -7.62
CA GLY A 99 2.89 2.67 -6.35
C GLY A 99 2.02 3.24 -5.23
N ALA A 100 2.05 4.56 -5.03
CA ALA A 100 1.26 5.24 -4.02
C ALA A 100 -0.26 5.09 -4.25
N ALA A 101 -0.71 5.27 -5.50
CA ALA A 101 -2.11 5.09 -5.86
C ALA A 101 -2.58 3.63 -5.68
N ALA A 102 -1.81 2.67 -6.18
CA ALA A 102 -2.13 1.25 -6.00
C ALA A 102 -2.14 0.88 -4.51
N GLY A 103 -1.20 1.39 -3.71
CA GLY A 103 -1.13 1.18 -2.27
C GLY A 103 -2.38 1.65 -1.55
N THR A 104 -2.70 2.94 -1.69
CA THR A 104 -3.86 3.56 -1.02
C THR A 104 -5.20 2.98 -1.46
N PHE A 105 -5.43 2.77 -2.76
CA PHE A 105 -6.73 2.28 -3.23
C PHE A 105 -6.93 0.79 -2.95
N SER A 106 -5.90 -0.04 -3.09
CA SER A 106 -6.01 -1.46 -2.70
C SER A 106 -6.21 -1.61 -1.19
N HIS A 107 -5.58 -0.73 -0.39
CA HIS A 107 -5.80 -0.65 1.04
C HIS A 107 -7.28 -0.40 1.35
N ILE A 108 -7.87 0.69 0.85
CA ILE A 108 -9.30 0.98 1.07
C ILE A 108 -10.20 -0.17 0.63
N VAL A 109 -9.92 -0.80 -0.52
CA VAL A 109 -10.74 -1.92 -1.01
C VAL A 109 -10.73 -3.09 -0.03
N LEU A 110 -9.54 -3.48 0.45
CA LEU A 110 -9.40 -4.61 1.36
C LEU A 110 -9.99 -4.30 2.74
N ASP A 111 -9.73 -3.10 3.25
CA ASP A 111 -10.26 -2.64 4.52
C ASP A 111 -11.78 -2.49 4.49
N SER A 112 -12.35 -2.03 3.38
CA SER A 112 -13.81 -1.94 3.18
C SER A 112 -14.50 -3.30 3.28
N VAL A 113 -13.80 -4.41 2.99
CA VAL A 113 -14.37 -5.75 3.16
C VAL A 113 -14.47 -6.15 4.64
N MET A 114 -13.51 -5.75 5.46
CA MET A 114 -13.36 -6.24 6.84
C MET A 114 -13.88 -5.29 7.92
N HIS A 115 -13.90 -3.99 7.67
CA HIS A 115 -14.22 -2.97 8.68
C HIS A 115 -15.62 -2.39 8.48
N SER A 116 -16.42 -2.45 9.55
CA SER A 116 -17.81 -1.97 9.55
C SER A 116 -17.94 -0.46 9.63
N ASP A 117 -16.89 0.24 10.08
CA ASP A 117 -16.87 1.68 10.31
C ASP A 117 -16.33 2.49 9.12
N ILE A 118 -15.94 1.81 8.04
CA ILE A 118 -15.47 2.41 6.79
C ILE A 118 -16.64 2.81 5.90
N THR A 119 -16.59 4.06 5.43
CA THR A 119 -17.56 4.68 4.54
C THR A 119 -16.85 5.18 3.28
N PRO A 120 -16.51 4.30 2.31
CA PRO A 120 -15.53 4.60 1.27
C PRO A 120 -15.97 5.73 0.31
N PHE A 121 -17.28 5.94 0.17
CA PHE A 121 -17.88 6.94 -0.73
C PHE A 121 -18.27 8.26 -0.04
N SER A 122 -17.90 8.46 1.23
CA SER A 122 -18.15 9.71 1.94
C SER A 122 -17.38 10.88 1.27
N PRO A 123 -17.95 12.11 1.20
CA PRO A 123 -19.19 12.58 1.84
C PRO A 123 -20.47 12.34 1.02
N PHE A 124 -20.39 11.63 -0.11
CA PHE A 124 -21.54 11.43 -1.00
C PHE A 124 -22.45 10.30 -0.52
N SER A 125 -21.90 9.31 0.18
CA SER A 125 -22.66 8.19 0.75
C SER A 125 -21.91 7.54 1.91
N ASP A 126 -22.65 7.13 2.93
CA ASP A 126 -22.14 6.33 4.05
C ASP A 126 -22.18 4.81 3.77
N ALA A 127 -22.64 4.41 2.58
CA ALA A 127 -22.72 2.99 2.22
C ALA A 127 -21.34 2.38 1.98
N ASN A 128 -21.16 1.14 2.47
CA ASN A 128 -20.03 0.29 2.13
C ASN A 128 -20.55 -1.03 1.51
N PRO A 129 -20.67 -1.10 0.17
CA PRO A 129 -21.16 -2.30 -0.51
C PRO A 129 -20.15 -3.45 -0.48
N LEU A 130 -18.90 -3.20 -0.09
CA LEU A 130 -17.86 -4.23 -0.01
C LEU A 130 -17.88 -4.97 1.34
N PHE A 131 -18.53 -4.40 2.35
CA PHE A 131 -18.52 -4.94 3.71
C PHE A 131 -19.03 -6.39 3.73
N ARG A 132 -18.19 -7.30 4.24
CA ARG A 132 -18.46 -8.75 4.32
C ARG A 132 -18.72 -9.44 2.98
N LEU A 133 -18.25 -8.89 1.85
CA LEU A 133 -18.25 -9.62 0.57
C LEU A 133 -17.43 -10.92 0.62
N SER A 134 -16.43 -10.98 1.49
CA SER A 134 -15.68 -12.21 1.78
C SER A 134 -15.49 -12.39 3.28
N SER A 135 -15.15 -13.61 3.70
CA SER A 135 -14.84 -13.89 5.10
C SER A 135 -13.44 -13.36 5.45
N LEU A 136 -13.25 -12.93 6.70
CA LEU A 136 -11.93 -12.49 7.19
C LEU A 136 -10.82 -13.52 6.95
N PRO A 137 -11.02 -14.83 7.19
CA PRO A 137 -10.00 -15.82 6.87
C PRO A 137 -9.66 -15.87 5.38
N ALA A 138 -10.66 -15.79 4.49
CA ALA A 138 -10.42 -15.79 3.05
C ALA A 138 -9.62 -14.56 2.61
N LEU A 139 -9.92 -13.38 3.17
CA LEU A 139 -9.18 -12.14 2.90
C LEU A 139 -7.71 -12.24 3.36
N HIS A 140 -7.46 -12.80 4.55
CA HIS A 140 -6.10 -13.03 5.03
C HIS A 140 -5.35 -14.04 4.16
N TRP A 141 -5.98 -15.15 3.77
CA TRP A 141 -5.37 -16.14 2.88
C TRP A 141 -5.08 -15.57 1.50
N PHE A 142 -5.95 -14.72 0.97
CA PHE A 142 -5.69 -13.99 -0.28
C PHE A 142 -4.44 -13.12 -0.17
N CYS A 143 -4.31 -12.35 0.92
CA CYS A 143 -3.15 -11.50 1.17
C CYS A 143 -1.85 -12.31 1.31
N LEU A 144 -1.88 -13.35 2.15
CA LEU A 144 -0.74 -14.26 2.35
C LEU A 144 -0.35 -14.98 1.06
N GLY A 145 -1.33 -15.53 0.35
CA GLY A 145 -1.14 -16.22 -0.92
C GLY A 145 -0.53 -15.31 -1.99
N SER A 146 -0.96 -14.04 -2.04
CA SER A 146 -0.36 -13.04 -2.92
C SER A 146 1.11 -12.80 -2.57
N GLY A 147 1.44 -12.64 -1.29
CA GLY A 147 2.83 -12.51 -0.84
C GLY A 147 3.69 -13.72 -1.20
N ALA A 148 3.18 -14.93 -0.96
CA ALA A 148 3.88 -16.17 -1.31
C ALA A 148 4.09 -16.30 -2.83
N MET A 149 3.09 -15.94 -3.63
CA MET A 149 3.19 -15.92 -5.09
C MET A 149 4.26 -14.94 -5.57
N ALA A 150 4.31 -13.73 -5.00
CA ALA A 150 5.33 -12.75 -5.35
C ALA A 150 6.75 -13.26 -5.06
N LEU A 151 6.96 -13.90 -3.90
CA LEU A 151 8.23 -14.53 -3.54
C LEU A 151 8.61 -15.65 -4.52
N LEU A 152 7.64 -16.48 -4.93
CA LEU A 152 7.86 -17.54 -5.92
C LEU A 152 8.31 -16.96 -7.27
N ILE A 153 7.62 -15.92 -7.76
CA ILE A 153 7.97 -15.25 -9.04
C ILE A 153 9.39 -14.67 -8.97
N LEU A 154 9.75 -14.01 -7.86
CA LEU A 154 11.09 -13.46 -7.67
C LEU A 154 12.15 -14.56 -7.61
N GLY A 155 11.89 -15.64 -6.88
CA GLY A 155 12.78 -16.80 -6.78
C GLY A 155 13.04 -17.44 -8.14
N ILE A 156 11.99 -17.66 -8.95
CA ILE A 156 12.12 -18.18 -10.32
C ILE A 156 12.97 -17.25 -11.18
N ARG A 157 12.73 -15.93 -11.14
CA ARG A 157 13.51 -14.96 -11.92
C ARG A 157 14.99 -14.96 -11.54
N GLN A 158 15.29 -14.98 -10.24
CA GLN A 158 16.67 -15.03 -9.77
C GLN A 158 17.36 -16.33 -10.19
N PHE A 159 16.65 -17.46 -10.09
CA PHE A 159 17.17 -18.75 -10.53
C PHE A 159 17.50 -18.76 -12.03
N VAL A 160 16.61 -18.25 -12.90
CA VAL A 160 16.87 -18.17 -14.34
C VAL A 160 18.07 -17.24 -14.65
N VAL A 161 18.14 -16.07 -14.02
CA VAL A 161 19.25 -15.12 -14.23
C VAL A 161 20.59 -15.73 -13.79
N SER A 162 20.64 -16.40 -12.64
CA SER A 162 21.86 -17.04 -12.14
C SER A 162 22.34 -18.22 -13.00
N ARG A 163 21.44 -18.93 -13.70
CA ARG A 163 21.83 -19.97 -14.66
C ARG A 163 22.42 -19.40 -15.94
N ASN A 164 21.88 -18.28 -16.44
CA ASN A 164 22.35 -17.65 -17.68
C ASN A 164 23.66 -16.87 -17.51
N ALA A 165 24.07 -16.59 -16.27
CA ALA A 165 25.33 -15.92 -15.94
C ALA A 165 26.52 -16.89 -15.74
N ARG A 166 26.28 -18.20 -15.82
CA ARG A 166 27.30 -19.26 -15.80
C ARG A 166 27.53 -19.78 -17.21
#